data_AF-A0A349ZT12-F1
#
_entry.id   AF-A0A349ZT12-F1
#
_cell.length_a   1.000
_cell.length_b   1.000
_cell.length_c   1.000
_cell.angle_alpha   90.00
_cell.angle_beta   90.00
_cell.angle_gamma   90.00
#
_symmetry.space_group_name_H-M   'P 1'
#
loop_
_entity.id
_entity.type
_entity.pdbx_description
1 polymer ?
#
loop_
_entity_poly.entity_id
_entity_poly.type
_entity_poly.pdbx_seq_one_letter_code
_entity_poly.pdbx_strand_id
1 'polypeptide(L)'
;MYSEAYYRGVDTSGGLSEAQEQSLDEECLSFMQKHHLDIALLAITPDRYEGHSLSEAAELHYKECGFGYGPDKDGFQVIWDTESDELLIEAYGAARDAVPEAYIKYVEGSVLKFKEEYGVYGPLYASLRFIGNYLKDEGASEGQAPGPKASEEAPETDTDETEAESDEAEAELDNEVSESLKSTEFSEDEAAQEKASDTKETDPSKRVGEGGSMPAWYPVDPQHFPFYEDPDAARVVDAAGLFTDEEEASMEERLSEIRKELGRDIVVFTDVSAYGLGRDVYAADFYDFNGYGIGKDREGVVLFICMDPDDRGFWSCCTGPATRRLYTEEVANDIDDILYGYMVDGDYYEGVADWIENFRRIYLTGSPYMPDWTLLSESSFEPFYNAEAPRVVDETGILSHEELNALTARAGELSQKYDTDVVVYLARSHGSMDEDDFARKFFTFNGYGLPDDHSGLLFTIFKRPGYSASSYVSAYGKTASKLTEVNKERMESRFSWAVSSESDIFNAADAWLSQAGHMLKTGRAPRSAVSWGLSTLAEVILGLILASIMHSKAKKNMETPEIKENADNYLVPGSLKVTKVRDTFLNSSKTKKYDPVVTRSDSTGGSSSGRSSYSGSYSGSSGSSHSGSGRSF
;
A
#
# COMPACT_ATOMS: atom_id res chain seq x y z
N MET A 1 -18.65 2.62 -17.65
CA MET A 1 -19.14 1.41 -16.94
C MET A 1 -18.15 0.28 -17.22
N TYR A 2 -17.02 0.33 -16.52
CA TYR A 2 -16.09 -0.79 -16.36
C TYR A 2 -16.36 -1.36 -14.96
N SER A 3 -16.32 -2.67 -14.80
CA SER A 3 -16.52 -3.27 -13.47
C SER A 3 -15.21 -3.16 -12.69
N GLU A 4 -15.17 -2.27 -11.69
CA GLU A 4 -14.12 -2.28 -10.64
C GLU A 4 -14.27 -3.51 -9.73
N ALA A 5 -15.41 -4.20 -9.78
CA ALA A 5 -15.68 -5.40 -8.99
C ALA A 5 -15.05 -6.68 -9.56
N TYR A 6 -14.32 -6.60 -10.68
CA TYR A 6 -13.70 -7.76 -11.31
C TYR A 6 -12.17 -7.71 -11.22
N TYR A 7 -11.59 -8.70 -10.53
CA TYR A 7 -10.16 -8.83 -10.39
C TYR A 7 -9.55 -9.48 -11.64
N ARG A 8 -8.59 -8.81 -12.25
CA ARG A 8 -8.04 -9.13 -13.57
C ARG A 8 -6.77 -9.98 -13.50
N GLY A 9 -6.02 -9.93 -12.39
CA GLY A 9 -4.87 -10.80 -12.15
C GLY A 9 -5.24 -12.02 -11.31
N VAL A 10 -5.74 -13.10 -11.92
CA VAL A 10 -6.21 -14.29 -11.19
C VAL A 10 -5.20 -15.42 -11.28
N ASP A 11 -4.68 -15.89 -10.15
CA ASP A 11 -3.88 -17.10 -10.09
C ASP A 11 -4.54 -18.20 -9.25
N THR A 12 -4.94 -19.28 -9.91
CA THR A 12 -5.50 -20.46 -9.25
C THR A 12 -4.46 -21.57 -9.03
N SER A 13 -3.24 -21.40 -9.56
CA SER A 13 -2.11 -22.31 -9.35
C SER A 13 -1.41 -22.09 -7.99
N GLY A 14 -1.63 -20.93 -7.36
CA GLY A 14 -1.01 -20.56 -6.09
C GLY A 14 0.47 -20.20 -6.20
N GLY A 15 0.93 -19.78 -7.39
CA GLY A 15 2.28 -19.36 -7.69
C GLY A 15 2.52 -17.85 -7.59
N LEU A 16 1.48 -17.04 -7.41
CA LEU A 16 1.55 -15.61 -7.09
C LEU A 16 1.35 -15.38 -5.58
N SER A 17 2.06 -14.38 -5.04
CA SER A 17 1.71 -13.80 -3.74
C SER A 17 0.56 -12.79 -3.89
N GLU A 18 -0.15 -12.49 -2.81
CA GLU A 18 -1.21 -11.46 -2.79
C GLU A 18 -0.72 -10.10 -3.33
N ALA A 19 0.52 -9.71 -3.01
CA ALA A 19 1.12 -8.47 -3.53
C ALA A 19 1.39 -8.52 -5.05
N GLN A 20 1.70 -9.70 -5.60
CA GLN A 20 1.90 -9.89 -7.04
C GLN A 20 0.57 -9.91 -7.79
N GLU A 21 -0.46 -10.52 -7.22
CA GLU A 21 -1.83 -10.46 -7.72
C GLU A 21 -2.32 -9.01 -7.78
N GLN A 22 -2.12 -8.25 -6.70
CA GLN A 22 -2.54 -6.85 -6.63
C GLN A 22 -1.78 -5.98 -7.63
N SER A 23 -0.47 -6.17 -7.74
CA SER A 23 0.34 -5.44 -8.73
C SER A 23 -0.08 -5.74 -10.17
N LEU A 24 -0.47 -6.98 -10.50
CA LEU A 24 -0.99 -7.30 -11.82
C LEU A 24 -2.35 -6.65 -12.07
N ASP A 25 -3.24 -6.66 -11.08
CA ASP A 25 -4.57 -6.05 -11.19
C ASP A 25 -4.49 -4.53 -11.42
N GLU A 26 -3.65 -3.84 -10.66
CA GLU A 26 -3.39 -2.40 -10.82
C GLU A 26 -2.84 -2.06 -12.21
N GLU A 27 -1.91 -2.87 -12.75
CA GLU A 27 -1.39 -2.70 -14.10
C GLU A 27 -2.47 -2.98 -15.17
N CYS A 28 -3.38 -3.93 -14.94
CA CYS A 28 -4.52 -4.19 -15.83
C CYS A 28 -5.51 -3.01 -15.84
N LEU A 29 -5.78 -2.41 -14.67
CA LEU A 29 -6.61 -1.21 -14.56
C LEU A 29 -5.97 -0.01 -15.27
N SER A 30 -4.66 0.18 -15.09
CA SER A 30 -3.89 1.21 -15.79
C SER A 30 -3.90 1.00 -17.31
N PHE A 31 -3.74 -0.25 -17.77
CA PHE A 31 -3.87 -0.61 -19.18
C PHE A 31 -5.24 -0.23 -19.73
N MET A 32 -6.31 -0.57 -19.00
CA MET A 32 -7.69 -0.30 -19.41
C MET A 32 -8.00 1.20 -19.50
N GLN A 33 -7.58 1.98 -18.50
CA GLN A 33 -7.73 3.44 -18.52
C GLN A 33 -7.00 4.07 -19.70
N LYS A 34 -5.80 3.57 -20.00
CA LYS A 34 -4.94 4.13 -21.03
C LYS A 34 -5.38 3.77 -22.46
N HIS A 35 -5.81 2.54 -22.67
CA HIS A 35 -6.02 1.99 -24.02
C HIS A 35 -7.48 1.84 -24.40
N HIS A 36 -8.42 2.07 -23.47
CA HIS A 36 -9.85 1.84 -23.71
C HIS A 36 -10.14 0.40 -24.21
N LEU A 37 -9.33 -0.55 -23.73
CA LEU A 37 -9.44 -1.99 -23.96
C LEU A 37 -9.13 -2.68 -22.64
N ASP A 38 -9.90 -3.68 -22.22
CA ASP A 38 -9.60 -4.41 -20.99
C ASP A 38 -8.50 -5.45 -21.20
N ILE A 39 -7.83 -5.88 -20.13
CA ILE A 39 -6.94 -7.04 -20.15
C ILE A 39 -7.08 -7.86 -18.88
N ALA A 40 -7.35 -9.16 -19.02
CA ALA A 40 -7.38 -10.12 -17.92
C ALA A 40 -6.21 -11.09 -18.03
N LEU A 41 -5.56 -11.39 -16.91
CA LEU A 41 -4.38 -12.24 -16.76
C LEU A 41 -4.70 -13.42 -15.84
N LEU A 42 -4.74 -14.63 -16.40
CA LEU A 42 -5.12 -15.84 -15.69
C LEU A 42 -3.99 -16.87 -15.70
N ALA A 43 -3.54 -17.27 -14.51
CA ALA A 43 -2.75 -18.48 -14.32
C ALA A 43 -3.63 -19.58 -13.72
N ILE A 44 -3.72 -20.70 -14.42
CA ILE A 44 -4.60 -21.81 -14.06
C ILE A 44 -3.86 -23.15 -14.07
N THR A 45 -4.52 -24.15 -13.50
CA THR A 45 -4.10 -25.55 -13.49
C THR A 45 -5.14 -26.42 -14.22
N PRO A 46 -4.75 -27.60 -14.76
CA PRO A 46 -5.61 -28.44 -15.60
C PRO A 46 -6.91 -28.91 -14.94
N ASP A 47 -6.93 -29.04 -13.61
CA ASP A 47 -8.10 -29.40 -12.80
C ASP A 47 -9.22 -28.36 -12.87
N ARG A 48 -8.92 -27.12 -13.26
CA ARG A 48 -9.88 -26.01 -13.37
C ARG A 48 -10.67 -25.99 -14.67
N TYR A 49 -10.30 -26.78 -15.68
CA TYR A 49 -10.99 -26.84 -16.97
C TYR A 49 -11.12 -28.27 -17.54
N GLU A 50 -11.10 -29.30 -16.68
CA GLU A 50 -11.19 -30.71 -17.08
C GLU A 50 -12.32 -30.99 -18.09
N GLY A 51 -11.93 -31.40 -19.30
CA GLY A 51 -12.84 -31.75 -20.40
C GLY A 51 -13.00 -30.67 -21.48
N HIS A 52 -12.40 -29.49 -21.29
CA HIS A 52 -12.36 -28.40 -22.26
C HIS A 52 -10.93 -28.12 -22.74
N SER A 53 -10.79 -27.54 -23.93
CA SER A 53 -9.52 -26.95 -24.39
C SER A 53 -9.27 -25.59 -23.72
N LEU A 54 -8.02 -25.12 -23.71
CA LEU A 54 -7.67 -23.83 -23.10
C LEU A 54 -8.43 -22.64 -23.74
N SER A 55 -8.70 -22.71 -25.04
CA SER A 55 -9.52 -21.72 -25.77
C SER A 55 -11.01 -21.80 -25.39
N GLU A 56 -11.56 -22.99 -25.20
CA GLU A 56 -12.93 -23.15 -24.69
C GLU A 56 -13.06 -22.64 -23.24
N ALA A 57 -12.03 -22.83 -22.41
CA ALA A 57 -11.98 -22.29 -21.05
C ALA A 57 -11.92 -20.76 -21.07
N ALA A 58 -11.12 -20.15 -21.96
CA ALA A 58 -11.09 -18.71 -22.16
C ALA A 58 -12.48 -18.17 -22.58
N GLU A 59 -13.12 -18.80 -23.56
CA GLU A 59 -14.44 -18.36 -24.05
C GLU A 59 -15.54 -18.47 -22.98
N LEU A 60 -15.53 -19.54 -22.17
CA LEU A 60 -16.45 -19.67 -21.03
C LEU A 60 -16.21 -18.59 -19.99
N HIS A 61 -14.96 -18.37 -19.62
CA HIS A 61 -14.56 -17.36 -18.65
C HIS A 61 -14.96 -15.94 -19.11
N TYR A 62 -14.70 -15.59 -20.36
CA TYR A 62 -15.11 -14.30 -20.94
C TYR A 62 -16.63 -14.09 -20.90
N LYS A 63 -17.43 -15.13 -21.19
CA LYS A 63 -18.89 -15.05 -21.15
C LYS A 63 -19.44 -14.88 -19.74
N GLU A 64 -18.86 -15.56 -18.75
CA GLU A 64 -19.37 -15.62 -17.38
C GLU A 64 -18.89 -14.45 -16.51
N CYS A 65 -17.64 -14.01 -16.67
CA CYS A 65 -16.98 -13.11 -15.73
C CYS A 65 -17.17 -11.62 -16.02
N GLY A 66 -17.67 -11.26 -17.21
CA GLY A 66 -18.13 -9.90 -17.49
C GLY A 66 -17.05 -8.82 -17.58
N PHE A 67 -15.77 -9.19 -17.73
CA PHE A 67 -14.69 -8.25 -18.06
C PHE A 67 -14.77 -7.78 -19.53
N GLY A 68 -14.09 -6.68 -19.83
CA GLY A 68 -14.16 -6.00 -21.13
C GLY A 68 -14.52 -4.52 -21.02
N TYR A 69 -13.98 -3.72 -21.94
CA TYR A 69 -14.22 -2.28 -22.01
C TYR A 69 -15.47 -1.98 -22.83
N GLY A 70 -16.33 -1.09 -22.33
CA GLY A 70 -17.53 -0.65 -23.05
C GLY A 70 -18.65 -1.71 -23.16
N PRO A 71 -19.74 -1.39 -23.87
CA PRO A 71 -20.90 -2.27 -24.01
C PRO A 71 -20.58 -3.56 -24.79
N ASP A 72 -19.58 -3.51 -25.67
CA ASP A 72 -19.15 -4.64 -26.51
C ASP A 72 -18.09 -5.53 -25.83
N LYS A 73 -17.67 -5.17 -24.60
CA LYS A 73 -16.69 -5.89 -23.77
C LYS A 73 -15.35 -6.10 -24.50
N ASP A 74 -14.81 -5.03 -25.05
CA ASP A 74 -13.58 -5.06 -25.84
C ASP A 74 -12.36 -5.31 -24.93
N GLY A 75 -11.47 -6.23 -25.30
CA GLY A 75 -10.28 -6.50 -24.51
C GLY A 75 -9.53 -7.78 -24.85
N PHE A 76 -8.44 -8.02 -24.12
CA PHE A 76 -7.60 -9.20 -24.20
C PHE A 76 -7.79 -10.11 -22.99
N GLN A 77 -7.66 -11.41 -23.19
CA GLN A 77 -7.52 -12.37 -22.11
C GLN A 77 -6.26 -13.18 -22.31
N VAL A 78 -5.34 -13.09 -21.36
CA VAL A 78 -4.17 -13.97 -21.25
C VAL A 78 -4.56 -15.11 -20.32
N ILE A 79 -4.53 -16.35 -20.81
CA ILE A 79 -4.77 -17.54 -20.02
C ILE A 79 -3.57 -18.47 -20.15
N TRP A 80 -3.04 -18.93 -19.02
CA TRP A 80 -1.85 -19.77 -18.97
C TRP A 80 -2.09 -20.97 -18.08
N ASP A 81 -2.00 -22.17 -18.67
CA ASP A 81 -1.89 -23.39 -17.90
C ASP A 81 -0.45 -23.58 -17.43
N THR A 82 -0.27 -23.42 -16.12
CA THR A 82 1.02 -23.48 -15.44
C THR A 82 1.64 -24.88 -15.41
N GLU A 83 0.85 -25.94 -15.61
CA GLU A 83 1.34 -27.33 -15.62
C GLU A 83 1.76 -27.79 -17.02
N SER A 84 0.97 -27.49 -18.06
CA SER A 84 1.34 -27.84 -19.44
C SER A 84 2.27 -26.81 -20.11
N ASP A 85 2.46 -25.65 -19.49
CA ASP A 85 3.17 -24.50 -20.05
C ASP A 85 2.58 -24.01 -21.39
N GLU A 86 1.26 -24.15 -21.56
CA GLU A 86 0.50 -23.60 -22.68
C GLU A 86 -0.10 -22.24 -22.30
N LEU A 87 0.32 -21.17 -22.98
CA LEU A 87 -0.19 -19.81 -22.82
C LEU A 87 -0.90 -19.37 -24.09
N LEU A 88 -2.13 -18.89 -23.92
CA LEU A 88 -3.02 -18.43 -24.99
C LEU A 88 -3.46 -16.99 -24.70
N ILE A 89 -3.52 -16.17 -25.75
CA ILE A 89 -4.04 -14.81 -25.67
C ILE A 89 -5.20 -14.67 -26.64
N GLU A 90 -6.40 -14.44 -26.11
CA GLU A 90 -7.62 -14.24 -26.89
C GLU A 90 -7.96 -12.74 -26.95
N ALA A 91 -8.43 -12.29 -28.10
CA ALA A 91 -8.86 -10.91 -28.32
C ALA A 91 -10.36 -10.83 -28.62
N TYR A 92 -11.04 -9.89 -27.97
CA TYR A 92 -12.49 -9.71 -28.04
C TYR A 92 -12.85 -8.30 -28.51
N GLY A 93 -13.89 -8.24 -29.35
CA GLY A 93 -14.40 -6.99 -29.92
C GLY A 93 -13.30 -6.18 -30.61
N ALA A 94 -13.19 -4.89 -30.31
CA ALA A 94 -12.22 -3.96 -30.90
C ALA A 94 -10.75 -4.40 -30.71
N ALA A 95 -10.45 -5.21 -29.69
CA ALA A 95 -9.10 -5.73 -29.46
C ALA A 95 -8.60 -6.65 -30.60
N ARG A 96 -9.51 -7.29 -31.36
CA ARG A 96 -9.16 -8.17 -32.49
C ARG A 96 -8.46 -7.43 -33.62
N ASP A 97 -8.84 -6.17 -33.81
CA ASP A 97 -8.30 -5.32 -34.87
C ASP A 97 -7.15 -4.45 -34.34
N ALA A 98 -7.04 -4.27 -33.01
CA ALA A 98 -6.02 -3.45 -32.37
C ALA A 98 -4.61 -4.08 -32.32
N VAL A 99 -4.52 -5.42 -32.34
CA VAL A 99 -3.23 -6.13 -32.34
C VAL A 99 -3.29 -7.29 -33.35
N PRO A 100 -2.42 -7.33 -34.38
CA PRO A 100 -2.42 -8.42 -35.36
C PRO A 100 -2.18 -9.78 -34.70
N GLU A 101 -2.90 -10.81 -35.15
CA GLU A 101 -2.78 -12.19 -34.66
C GLU A 101 -1.33 -12.70 -34.69
N ALA A 102 -0.54 -12.29 -35.70
CA ALA A 102 0.88 -12.63 -35.80
C ALA A 102 1.71 -12.07 -34.64
N TYR A 103 1.39 -10.88 -34.13
CA TYR A 103 2.04 -10.30 -32.96
C TYR A 103 1.58 -11.01 -31.68
N ILE A 104 0.30 -11.34 -31.56
CA ILE A 104 -0.23 -12.13 -30.43
C ILE A 104 0.51 -13.47 -30.33
N LYS A 105 0.64 -14.22 -31.44
CA LYS A 105 1.40 -15.49 -31.49
C LYS A 105 2.88 -15.30 -31.16
N TYR A 106 3.48 -14.16 -31.51
CA TYR A 106 4.84 -13.81 -31.10
C TYR A 106 4.96 -13.61 -29.59
N VAL A 107 4.00 -12.93 -28.96
CA VAL A 107 3.96 -12.72 -27.51
C VAL A 107 3.81 -14.06 -26.78
N GLU A 108 2.84 -14.89 -27.18
CA GLU A 108 2.62 -16.23 -26.61
C GLU A 108 3.90 -17.08 -26.57
N GLY A 109 4.66 -17.10 -27.67
CA GLY A 109 5.93 -17.84 -27.76
C GLY A 109 7.13 -17.19 -27.04
N SER A 110 7.00 -15.95 -26.58
CA SER A 110 8.13 -15.15 -26.08
C SER A 110 8.11 -14.90 -24.57
N VAL A 111 6.96 -14.95 -23.91
CA VAL A 111 6.80 -14.52 -22.52
C VAL A 111 7.14 -15.61 -21.50
N LEU A 112 6.97 -16.90 -21.85
CA LEU A 112 7.22 -18.01 -20.90
C LEU A 112 8.68 -18.11 -20.45
N LYS A 113 9.63 -17.53 -21.19
CA LYS A 113 11.04 -17.46 -20.76
C LYS A 113 11.24 -16.67 -19.45
N PHE A 114 10.32 -15.76 -19.12
CA PHE A 114 10.37 -14.97 -17.89
C PHE A 114 9.97 -15.78 -16.65
N LYS A 115 9.41 -16.99 -16.82
CA LYS A 115 9.08 -17.92 -15.73
C LYS A 115 10.30 -18.29 -14.88
N GLU A 116 11.46 -18.48 -15.50
CA GLU A 116 12.68 -18.95 -14.81
C GLU A 116 13.20 -17.93 -13.79
N GLU A 117 13.06 -16.63 -14.09
CA GLU A 117 13.57 -15.54 -13.26
C GLU A 117 12.50 -14.96 -12.31
N TYR A 118 11.23 -14.92 -12.75
CA TYR A 118 10.17 -14.18 -12.05
C TYR A 118 8.96 -15.06 -11.66
N GLY A 119 9.04 -16.38 -11.80
CA GLY A 119 7.95 -17.29 -11.45
C GLY A 119 6.68 -17.03 -12.27
N VAL A 120 5.50 -17.21 -11.67
CA VAL A 120 4.21 -17.05 -12.37
C VAL A 120 3.96 -15.59 -12.79
N TYR A 121 4.47 -14.63 -12.01
CA TYR A 121 4.32 -13.20 -12.29
C TYR A 121 4.96 -12.78 -13.62
N GLY A 122 6.12 -13.37 -13.96
CA GLY A 122 6.91 -13.01 -15.14
C GLY A 122 6.13 -13.07 -16.46
N PRO A 123 5.60 -14.25 -16.84
CA PRO A 123 4.85 -14.42 -18.09
C PRO A 123 3.58 -13.56 -18.17
N LEU A 124 2.84 -13.40 -17.06
CA LEU A 124 1.62 -12.58 -17.02
C LEU A 124 1.94 -11.10 -17.20
N TYR A 125 2.87 -10.58 -16.40
CA TYR A 125 3.31 -9.18 -16.49
C TYR A 125 3.93 -8.87 -17.86
N ALA A 126 4.77 -9.77 -18.38
CA ALA A 126 5.35 -9.61 -19.71
C ALA A 126 4.27 -9.55 -20.80
N SER A 127 3.25 -10.40 -20.75
CA SER A 127 2.14 -10.36 -21.73
C SER A 127 1.46 -8.98 -21.74
N LEU A 128 1.12 -8.45 -20.56
CA LEU A 128 0.54 -7.12 -20.40
C LEU A 128 1.44 -6.02 -20.99
N ARG A 129 2.75 -6.07 -20.71
CA ARG A 129 3.69 -5.05 -21.21
C ARG A 129 3.92 -5.12 -22.71
N PHE A 130 3.98 -6.32 -23.30
CA PHE A 130 4.16 -6.46 -24.75
C PHE A 130 2.93 -5.95 -25.51
N ILE A 131 1.72 -6.34 -25.08
CA ILE A 131 0.47 -5.85 -25.69
C ILE A 131 0.35 -4.33 -25.49
N GLY A 132 0.56 -3.83 -24.27
CA GLY A 132 0.42 -2.41 -23.96
C GLY A 132 1.45 -1.53 -24.69
N ASN A 133 2.66 -2.03 -24.93
CA ASN A 133 3.65 -1.30 -25.72
C ASN A 133 3.29 -1.28 -27.21
N TYR A 134 2.78 -2.38 -27.77
CA TYR A 134 2.30 -2.40 -29.15
C TYR A 134 1.21 -1.34 -29.37
N LEU A 135 0.25 -1.25 -28.45
CA LEU A 135 -0.84 -0.27 -28.50
C LEU A 135 -0.37 1.18 -28.27
N LYS A 136 0.81 1.42 -27.65
CA LYS A 136 1.39 2.76 -27.52
C LYS A 136 2.05 3.25 -28.81
N ASP A 137 2.61 2.34 -29.59
CA ASP A 137 3.35 2.68 -30.80
C ASP A 137 2.43 3.08 -31.97
N GLU A 138 1.13 2.71 -31.96
CA GLU A 138 0.16 3.16 -32.97
C GLU A 138 -0.31 4.62 -32.82
N GLY A 139 0.06 5.31 -31.73
CA GLY A 139 -0.04 6.77 -31.61
C GLY A 139 1.05 7.54 -32.38
N ALA A 140 2.00 6.83 -32.99
CA ALA A 140 3.10 7.38 -33.77
C ALA A 140 3.22 6.64 -35.12
N SER A 141 2.28 6.91 -36.02
CA SER A 141 2.30 6.59 -37.47
C SER A 141 2.71 5.16 -37.90
N GLU A 142 1.76 4.46 -38.51
CA GLU A 142 1.95 3.38 -39.51
C GLU A 142 3.11 2.38 -39.28
N GLY A 143 2.75 1.26 -38.66
CA GLY A 143 3.19 -0.11 -38.95
C GLY A 143 4.66 -0.39 -39.36
N GLN A 144 5.41 -1.01 -38.45
CA GLN A 144 6.24 -2.17 -38.83
C GLN A 144 6.62 -3.04 -37.63
N ALA A 145 6.11 -4.27 -37.58
CA ALA A 145 6.76 -5.34 -36.82
C ALA A 145 8.18 -5.55 -37.37
N PRO A 146 9.21 -5.79 -36.54
CA PRO A 146 10.57 -5.93 -37.03
C PRO A 146 10.73 -7.25 -37.80
N GLY A 147 10.79 -7.15 -39.14
CA GLY A 147 11.17 -8.20 -40.07
C GLY A 147 12.08 -7.64 -41.17
N PRO A 148 13.01 -8.42 -41.75
CA PRO A 148 14.25 -7.92 -42.33
C PRO A 148 14.10 -7.24 -43.70
N LYS A 149 14.93 -6.20 -43.90
CA LYS A 149 15.18 -5.38 -45.10
C LYS A 149 14.88 -6.03 -46.47
N ALA A 150 14.16 -5.29 -47.34
CA ALA A 150 14.55 -5.05 -48.75
C ALA A 150 13.71 -3.96 -49.45
N SER A 151 14.41 -2.96 -49.99
CA SER A 151 14.25 -2.18 -51.25
C SER A 151 12.88 -1.73 -51.82
N GLU A 152 12.86 -0.42 -52.10
CA GLU A 152 12.49 0.28 -53.36
C GLU A 152 11.05 0.76 -53.65
N GLU A 153 11.04 2.05 -54.06
CA GLU A 153 10.12 2.81 -54.92
C GLU A 153 8.81 3.40 -54.35
N ALA A 154 8.68 4.72 -54.58
CA ALA A 154 7.49 5.58 -54.45
C ALA A 154 6.76 5.66 -55.83
N PRO A 155 5.73 6.51 -56.08
CA PRO A 155 4.98 7.41 -55.19
C PRO A 155 3.43 7.49 -55.46
N GLU A 156 2.78 8.43 -54.74
CA GLU A 156 1.58 9.23 -55.09
C GLU A 156 0.17 8.62 -55.15
N THR A 157 -0.77 9.21 -54.38
CA THR A 157 -1.99 10.00 -54.78
C THR A 157 -2.87 10.16 -53.52
N ASP A 158 -3.15 11.36 -52.97
CA ASP A 158 -4.04 12.46 -53.41
C ASP A 158 -5.54 12.20 -53.17
N THR A 159 -6.26 13.27 -52.79
CA THR A 159 -7.70 13.46 -52.51
C THR A 159 -8.24 13.12 -51.12
N ASP A 160 -9.28 13.79 -50.63
CA ASP A 160 -9.71 15.20 -50.59
C ASP A 160 -10.91 15.23 -49.63
N GLU A 161 -11.17 16.38 -49.01
CA GLU A 161 -12.47 16.92 -48.58
C GLU A 161 -13.48 15.99 -47.83
N THR A 162 -14.01 16.36 -46.66
CA THR A 162 -15.02 17.43 -46.55
C THR A 162 -15.42 17.66 -45.08
N GLU A 163 -15.70 18.92 -44.80
CA GLU A 163 -16.30 19.49 -43.59
C GLU A 163 -17.73 18.99 -43.31
N ALA A 164 -18.12 18.95 -42.03
CA ALA A 164 -19.44 19.42 -41.59
C ALA A 164 -19.46 19.63 -40.05
N GLU A 165 -19.77 20.87 -39.68
CA GLU A 165 -20.11 21.38 -38.35
C GLU A 165 -21.28 20.63 -37.69
N SER A 166 -21.27 20.52 -36.36
CA SER A 166 -22.38 21.04 -35.53
C SER A 166 -22.01 21.04 -34.05
N ASP A 167 -22.27 22.20 -33.45
CA ASP A 167 -22.06 22.66 -32.09
C ASP A 167 -22.79 21.90 -30.97
N GLU A 168 -22.25 22.11 -29.76
CA GLU A 168 -22.94 22.25 -28.46
C GLU A 168 -23.73 21.05 -27.90
N ALA A 169 -23.04 20.23 -27.09
CA ALA A 169 -23.66 19.45 -26.01
C ALA A 169 -22.62 18.98 -24.97
N GLU A 170 -21.76 19.87 -24.44
CA GLU A 170 -20.89 19.54 -23.30
C GLU A 170 -20.92 20.69 -22.28
N ALA A 171 -21.97 20.72 -21.45
CA ALA A 171 -22.05 21.63 -20.31
C ALA A 171 -22.97 21.14 -19.16
N GLU A 172 -23.37 19.87 -19.10
CA GLU A 172 -24.34 19.41 -18.08
C GLU A 172 -23.96 18.16 -17.27
N LEU A 173 -22.73 17.63 -17.35
CA LEU A 173 -22.38 16.38 -16.64
C LEU A 173 -21.35 16.48 -15.52
N ASP A 174 -20.77 17.66 -15.27
CA ASP A 174 -19.78 17.86 -14.20
C ASP A 174 -20.37 18.41 -12.88
N ASN A 175 -21.69 18.64 -12.83
CA ASN A 175 -22.32 19.28 -11.66
C ASN A 175 -22.99 18.29 -10.67
N GLU A 176 -23.24 17.04 -11.05
CA GLU A 176 -24.01 16.09 -10.21
C GLU A 176 -23.20 15.42 -9.08
N VAL A 177 -21.86 15.35 -9.17
CA VAL A 177 -21.05 14.72 -8.13
C VAL A 177 -20.61 15.72 -7.05
N SER A 178 -20.42 17.00 -7.42
CA SER A 178 -19.98 18.05 -6.48
C SER A 178 -21.11 18.69 -5.65
N GLU A 179 -22.37 18.60 -6.09
CA GLU A 179 -23.53 19.04 -5.31
C GLU A 179 -23.99 18.01 -4.26
N SER A 180 -23.70 16.71 -4.46
CA SER A 180 -24.11 15.65 -3.53
C SER A 180 -23.38 15.68 -2.17
N LEU A 181 -22.26 16.38 -2.08
CA LEU A 181 -21.46 16.55 -0.87
C LEU A 181 -21.39 18.00 -0.34
N LYS A 182 -22.03 18.96 -1.04
CA LYS A 182 -22.13 20.37 -0.62
C LYS A 182 -23.54 20.85 -0.33
N SER A 183 -24.56 20.05 -0.57
CA SER A 183 -25.96 20.37 -0.21
C SER A 183 -26.51 19.36 0.80
N THR A 184 -26.05 19.48 2.03
CA THR A 184 -26.87 19.13 3.20
C THR A 184 -27.07 20.37 4.05
N GLU A 185 -27.61 21.42 3.43
CA GLU A 185 -28.46 22.34 4.20
C GLU A 185 -29.69 21.53 4.63
N PHE A 186 -29.73 21.18 5.92
CA PHE A 186 -30.93 20.65 6.56
C PHE A 186 -32.06 21.67 6.38
N SER A 187 -32.94 21.46 5.40
CA SER A 187 -34.17 22.24 5.28
C SER A 187 -35.09 21.90 6.45
N GLU A 188 -35.51 22.92 7.21
CA GLU A 188 -36.38 22.82 8.39
C GLU A 188 -37.82 22.31 8.11
N ASP A 189 -38.15 21.83 6.91
CA ASP A 189 -39.53 21.51 6.51
C ASP A 189 -39.69 20.09 5.93
N GLU A 190 -39.32 19.06 6.68
CA GLU A 190 -39.96 17.72 6.60
C GLU A 190 -40.29 17.16 8.00
N ALA A 191 -40.73 18.05 8.90
CA ALA A 191 -41.32 17.66 10.18
C ALA A 191 -42.81 17.29 10.00
N ALA A 192 -43.10 16.11 9.42
CA ALA A 192 -44.42 15.50 9.53
C ALA A 192 -44.41 13.96 9.44
N GLN A 193 -44.28 13.35 10.62
CA GLN A 193 -44.87 12.05 11.03
C GLN A 193 -44.26 10.76 10.46
N GLU A 194 -43.21 10.27 11.13
CA GLU A 194 -43.30 9.03 11.90
C GLU A 194 -42.25 9.08 13.03
N LYS A 195 -42.71 9.27 14.28
CA LYS A 195 -41.84 9.42 15.45
C LYS A 195 -41.17 8.09 15.79
N ALA A 196 -39.84 8.01 15.68
CA ALA A 196 -39.05 7.19 16.61
C ALA A 196 -39.41 7.65 18.03
N SER A 197 -39.60 6.73 18.97
CA SER A 197 -40.12 7.04 20.30
C SER A 197 -39.17 7.96 21.08
N ASP A 198 -39.57 9.23 21.14
CA ASP A 198 -39.05 10.41 21.85
C ASP A 198 -38.92 10.26 23.39
N THR A 199 -38.82 9.05 23.93
CA THR A 199 -38.83 8.81 25.38
C THR A 199 -37.54 8.13 25.82
N LYS A 200 -36.65 8.91 26.44
CA LYS A 200 -35.54 8.42 27.28
C LYS A 200 -36.07 7.33 28.21
N GLU A 201 -35.47 6.14 28.19
CA GLU A 201 -35.93 5.02 29.01
C GLU A 201 -35.47 5.21 30.47
N THR A 202 -36.40 5.71 31.32
CA THR A 202 -36.13 6.03 32.72
C THR A 202 -36.70 5.01 33.71
N ASP A 203 -37.25 3.87 33.26
CA ASP A 203 -37.80 2.85 34.16
C ASP A 203 -36.67 1.97 34.74
N PRO A 204 -36.28 2.15 36.02
CA PRO A 204 -35.20 1.38 36.61
C PRO A 204 -35.55 -0.11 36.75
N SER A 205 -36.83 -0.49 36.69
CA SER A 205 -37.25 -1.90 36.79
C SER A 205 -36.91 -2.74 35.56
N LYS A 206 -36.61 -2.09 34.43
CA LYS A 206 -36.16 -2.76 33.20
C LYS A 206 -34.66 -3.04 33.19
N ARG A 207 -33.90 -2.52 34.16
CA ARG A 207 -32.47 -2.75 34.31
C ARG A 207 -32.18 -3.61 35.54
N VAL A 208 -31.07 -4.34 35.51
CA VAL A 208 -30.73 -5.29 36.59
C VAL A 208 -30.43 -4.62 37.94
N GLY A 209 -30.05 -3.34 37.93
CA GLY A 209 -29.71 -2.58 39.13
C GLY A 209 -28.37 -2.99 39.76
N GLU A 210 -28.03 -2.42 40.92
CA GLU A 210 -26.77 -2.69 41.61
C GLU A 210 -26.73 -4.11 42.23
N GLY A 211 -25.57 -4.77 42.15
CA GLY A 211 -25.32 -6.06 42.82
C GLY A 211 -25.73 -7.32 42.04
N GLY A 212 -26.11 -7.17 40.76
CA GLY A 212 -26.31 -8.27 39.82
C GLY A 212 -25.00 -8.82 39.23
N SER A 213 -25.09 -9.87 38.40
CA SER A 213 -23.94 -10.40 37.63
C SER A 213 -23.57 -9.54 36.42
N MET A 214 -24.41 -8.57 36.07
CA MET A 214 -24.25 -7.60 34.99
C MET A 214 -24.28 -6.18 35.61
N PRO A 215 -23.69 -5.17 34.95
CA PRO A 215 -23.69 -3.79 35.45
C PRO A 215 -25.10 -3.21 35.53
N ALA A 216 -25.29 -2.19 36.37
CA ALA A 216 -26.61 -1.63 36.67
C ALA A 216 -27.35 -1.07 35.44
N TRP A 217 -26.62 -0.68 34.39
CA TRP A 217 -27.21 -0.23 33.13
C TRP A 217 -27.75 -1.40 32.29
N TYR A 218 -27.36 -2.65 32.52
CA TYR A 218 -27.76 -3.76 31.64
C TYR A 218 -29.25 -4.10 31.78
N PRO A 219 -29.97 -4.38 30.68
CA PRO A 219 -31.40 -4.69 30.73
C PRO A 219 -31.71 -6.10 31.27
N VAL A 220 -32.87 -6.24 31.92
CA VAL A 220 -33.38 -7.54 32.41
C VAL A 220 -33.82 -8.44 31.24
N ASP A 221 -34.32 -7.83 30.15
CA ASP A 221 -34.72 -8.52 28.91
C ASP A 221 -34.10 -7.81 27.70
N PRO A 222 -32.84 -8.16 27.32
CA PRO A 222 -32.11 -7.50 26.24
C PRO A 222 -32.81 -7.55 24.87
N GLN A 223 -33.51 -8.64 24.56
CA GLN A 223 -34.14 -8.86 23.25
C GLN A 223 -35.36 -7.96 23.01
N HIS A 224 -36.00 -7.50 24.08
CA HIS A 224 -37.20 -6.66 24.01
C HIS A 224 -36.97 -5.26 24.59
N PHE A 225 -35.71 -4.90 24.85
CA PHE A 225 -35.38 -3.57 25.35
C PHE A 225 -35.55 -2.54 24.22
N PRO A 226 -36.30 -1.45 24.45
CA PRO A 226 -36.54 -0.46 23.41
C PRO A 226 -35.28 0.35 23.14
N PHE A 227 -34.96 0.58 21.86
CA PHE A 227 -33.96 1.57 21.47
C PHE A 227 -34.52 2.99 21.62
N TYR A 228 -33.67 3.91 22.03
CA TYR A 228 -33.97 5.34 22.15
C TYR A 228 -32.71 6.13 21.81
N GLU A 229 -32.86 7.43 21.54
CA GLU A 229 -31.73 8.36 21.42
C GLU A 229 -31.69 9.23 22.68
N ASP A 230 -30.50 9.36 23.28
CA ASP A 230 -30.23 10.22 24.42
C ASP A 230 -29.12 11.21 24.07
N PRO A 231 -29.47 12.43 23.62
CA PRO A 231 -28.49 13.44 23.25
C PRO A 231 -27.69 13.95 24.46
N ASP A 232 -28.16 13.71 25.69
CA ASP A 232 -27.53 14.16 26.93
C ASP A 232 -26.70 13.06 27.62
N ALA A 233 -26.63 11.84 27.05
CA ALA A 233 -25.76 10.78 27.57
C ALA A 233 -24.28 11.18 27.48
N ALA A 234 -23.47 10.81 28.47
CA ALA A 234 -22.02 11.00 28.41
C ALA A 234 -21.45 10.15 27.28
N ARG A 235 -20.55 10.70 26.45
CA ARG A 235 -19.87 9.96 25.38
C ARG A 235 -18.54 9.37 25.85
N VAL A 236 -18.08 9.73 27.05
CA VAL A 236 -16.95 9.12 27.73
C VAL A 236 -17.45 8.51 29.03
N VAL A 237 -17.35 7.17 29.13
CA VAL A 237 -17.76 6.43 30.33
C VAL A 237 -16.58 5.58 30.81
N ASP A 238 -15.88 6.07 31.83
CA ASP A 238 -14.66 5.45 32.34
C ASP A 238 -14.90 4.62 33.62
N ALA A 239 -15.50 3.44 33.49
CA ALA A 239 -15.71 2.59 34.68
C ALA A 239 -14.41 1.89 35.15
N ALA A 240 -13.37 1.83 34.30
CA ALA A 240 -12.07 1.29 34.66
C ALA A 240 -11.12 2.28 35.36
N GLY A 241 -11.44 3.59 35.34
CA GLY A 241 -10.61 4.63 35.94
C GLY A 241 -9.26 4.79 35.22
N LEU A 242 -9.27 4.76 33.89
CA LEU A 242 -8.11 4.95 33.03
C LEU A 242 -7.75 6.42 32.83
N PHE A 243 -8.71 7.32 32.99
CA PHE A 243 -8.57 8.74 32.66
C PHE A 243 -8.70 9.62 33.90
N THR A 244 -8.13 10.82 33.79
CA THR A 244 -8.35 11.91 34.74
C THR A 244 -9.59 12.73 34.37
N ASP A 245 -10.16 13.45 35.34
CA ASP A 245 -11.31 14.35 35.10
C ASP A 245 -11.04 15.35 33.95
N GLU A 246 -9.81 15.85 33.83
CA GLU A 246 -9.41 16.76 32.75
C GLU A 246 -9.37 16.08 31.38
N GLU A 247 -8.89 14.84 31.32
CA GLU A 247 -8.83 14.02 30.09
C GLU A 247 -10.23 13.63 29.61
N GLU A 248 -11.11 13.21 30.53
CA GLU A 248 -12.52 12.93 30.23
C GLU A 248 -13.22 14.18 29.68
N ALA A 249 -13.04 15.33 30.34
CA ALA A 249 -13.64 16.60 29.90
C ALA A 249 -13.14 17.03 28.51
N SER A 250 -11.84 16.85 28.24
CA SER A 250 -11.23 17.13 26.93
C SER A 250 -11.84 16.26 25.83
N MET A 251 -11.97 14.95 26.06
CA MET A 251 -12.60 14.04 25.10
C MET A 251 -14.09 14.33 24.91
N GLU A 252 -14.84 14.61 25.98
CA GLU A 252 -16.26 14.97 25.89
C GLU A 252 -16.49 16.25 25.07
N GLU A 253 -15.69 17.29 25.31
CA GLU A 253 -15.74 18.52 24.52
C GLU A 253 -15.50 18.21 23.03
N ARG A 254 -14.44 17.45 22.73
CA ARG A 254 -14.10 17.08 21.36
C ARG A 254 -15.18 16.23 20.67
N LEU A 255 -15.76 15.26 21.36
CA LEU A 255 -16.83 14.41 20.85
C LEU A 255 -18.12 15.22 20.60
N SER A 256 -18.40 16.21 21.46
CA SER A 256 -19.51 17.15 21.27
C SER A 256 -19.36 17.99 20.00
N GLU A 257 -18.14 18.50 19.74
CA GLU A 257 -17.81 19.22 18.50
C GLU A 257 -18.02 18.35 17.27
N ILE A 258 -17.44 17.14 17.26
CA ILE A 258 -17.55 16.19 16.14
C ILE A 258 -19.01 15.85 15.86
N ARG A 259 -19.78 15.59 16.93
CA ARG A 259 -21.21 15.27 16.82
C ARG A 259 -21.99 16.40 16.15
N LYS A 260 -21.70 17.65 16.52
CA LYS A 260 -22.33 18.84 15.95
C LYS A 260 -21.90 19.09 14.50
N GLU A 261 -20.63 18.85 14.19
CA GLU A 261 -20.05 19.08 12.85
C GLU A 261 -20.53 18.04 11.84
N LEU A 262 -20.53 16.75 12.20
CA LEU A 262 -20.69 15.65 11.25
C LEU A 262 -22.03 14.91 11.36
N GLY A 263 -22.80 15.13 12.42
CA GLY A 263 -24.03 14.37 12.66
C GLY A 263 -23.76 12.86 12.80
N ARG A 264 -22.67 12.51 13.48
CA ARG A 264 -22.25 11.12 13.80
C ARG A 264 -21.95 11.01 15.29
N ASP A 265 -22.26 9.86 15.89
CA ASP A 265 -21.96 9.60 17.30
C ASP A 265 -20.65 8.80 17.43
N ILE A 266 -19.78 9.23 18.34
CA ILE A 266 -18.56 8.52 18.71
C ILE A 266 -18.59 8.41 20.24
N VAL A 267 -18.37 7.20 20.75
CA VAL A 267 -18.48 6.89 22.18
C VAL A 267 -17.22 6.16 22.63
N VAL A 268 -16.73 6.48 23.83
CA VAL A 268 -15.64 5.81 24.52
C VAL A 268 -16.18 5.19 25.79
N PHE A 269 -15.93 3.90 25.97
CA PHE A 269 -16.36 3.14 27.12
C PHE A 269 -15.21 2.30 27.65
N THR A 270 -14.94 2.39 28.94
CA THR A 270 -13.98 1.51 29.61
C THR A 270 -14.70 0.75 30.73
N ASP A 271 -14.28 -0.49 30.96
CA ASP A 271 -14.78 -1.29 32.08
C ASP A 271 -13.71 -2.28 32.55
N VAL A 272 -13.84 -2.73 33.79
CA VAL A 272 -12.94 -3.72 34.39
C VAL A 272 -13.28 -5.16 33.99
N SER A 273 -14.41 -5.38 33.31
CA SER A 273 -14.82 -6.68 32.77
C SER A 273 -15.87 -6.56 31.66
N ALA A 274 -15.98 -7.60 30.84
CA ALA A 274 -17.12 -7.83 29.93
C ALA A 274 -18.22 -8.71 30.57
N TYR A 275 -18.12 -9.01 31.87
CA TYR A 275 -19.13 -9.74 32.66
C TYR A 275 -19.51 -11.12 32.08
N GLY A 276 -18.52 -11.80 31.49
CA GLY A 276 -18.69 -13.12 30.88
C GLY A 276 -19.26 -13.09 29.46
N LEU A 277 -19.52 -11.90 28.90
CA LEU A 277 -19.77 -11.70 27.48
C LEU A 277 -18.44 -11.52 26.72
N GLY A 278 -18.49 -11.66 25.40
CA GLY A 278 -17.39 -11.21 24.54
C GLY A 278 -17.34 -9.68 24.48
N ARG A 279 -16.15 -9.10 24.31
CA ARG A 279 -15.95 -7.65 24.16
C ARG A 279 -16.80 -7.05 23.03
N ASP A 280 -16.96 -7.80 21.94
CA ASP A 280 -17.81 -7.46 20.80
C ASP A 280 -19.28 -7.29 21.20
N VAL A 281 -19.84 -8.30 21.85
CA VAL A 281 -21.23 -8.30 22.31
C VAL A 281 -21.44 -7.23 23.38
N TYR A 282 -20.52 -7.10 24.33
CA TYR A 282 -20.64 -6.13 25.41
C TYR A 282 -20.56 -4.68 24.93
N ALA A 283 -19.67 -4.38 23.96
CA ALA A 283 -19.61 -3.06 23.32
C ALA A 283 -20.90 -2.75 22.55
N ALA A 284 -21.41 -3.71 21.77
CA ALA A 284 -22.69 -3.59 21.07
C ALA A 284 -23.87 -3.35 22.03
N ASP A 285 -23.93 -4.09 23.12
CA ASP A 285 -24.99 -3.95 24.13
C ASP A 285 -24.90 -2.62 24.88
N PHE A 286 -23.69 -2.16 25.18
CA PHE A 286 -23.48 -0.84 25.75
C PHE A 286 -24.01 0.25 24.81
N TYR A 287 -23.70 0.16 23.52
CA TYR A 287 -24.20 1.12 22.52
C TYR A 287 -25.74 1.10 22.44
N ASP A 288 -26.31 -0.09 22.29
CA ASP A 288 -27.74 -0.30 22.04
C ASP A 288 -28.64 0.10 23.23
N PHE A 289 -28.17 -0.08 24.48
CA PHE A 289 -29.02 0.08 25.66
C PHE A 289 -28.86 1.41 26.41
N ASN A 290 -27.93 2.27 25.98
CA ASN A 290 -27.61 3.53 26.65
C ASN A 290 -27.91 4.78 25.81
N GLY A 291 -28.63 4.62 24.70
CA GLY A 291 -29.21 5.75 23.97
C GLY A 291 -28.27 6.39 22.94
N TYR A 292 -27.25 5.68 22.47
CA TYR A 292 -26.29 6.20 21.51
C TYR A 292 -26.72 6.01 20.06
N GLY A 293 -26.09 6.80 19.19
CA GLY A 293 -26.33 6.83 17.76
C GLY A 293 -27.30 7.92 17.34
N ILE A 294 -27.16 8.35 16.09
CA ILE A 294 -27.93 9.46 15.53
C ILE A 294 -28.85 8.97 14.42
N GLY A 295 -30.09 9.42 14.47
CA GLY A 295 -31.10 9.12 13.46
C GLY A 295 -31.64 7.69 13.57
N LYS A 296 -32.55 7.36 12.64
CA LYS A 296 -33.29 6.08 12.65
C LYS A 296 -32.40 4.83 12.62
N ASP A 297 -31.24 4.95 11.96
CA ASP A 297 -30.31 3.85 11.79
C ASP A 297 -29.23 3.81 12.88
N ARG A 298 -29.25 4.79 13.81
CA ARG A 298 -28.37 4.91 14.99
C ARG A 298 -26.89 4.94 14.61
N GLU A 299 -26.57 5.73 13.59
CA GLU A 299 -25.22 5.84 13.02
C GLU A 299 -24.21 6.29 14.08
N GLY A 300 -23.13 5.53 14.22
CA GLY A 300 -22.02 5.86 15.11
C GLY A 300 -21.14 4.66 15.46
N VAL A 301 -20.20 4.90 16.37
CA VAL A 301 -19.22 3.91 16.82
C VAL A 301 -18.99 4.02 18.33
N VAL A 302 -18.73 2.89 18.99
CA VAL A 302 -18.17 2.86 20.34
C VAL A 302 -16.83 2.14 20.37
N LEU A 303 -15.84 2.72 21.05
CA LEU A 303 -14.64 2.03 21.49
C LEU A 303 -14.86 1.50 22.91
N PHE A 304 -14.83 0.19 23.08
CA PHE A 304 -14.80 -0.46 24.38
C PHE A 304 -13.37 -0.89 24.74
N ILE A 305 -12.86 -0.47 25.90
CA ILE A 305 -11.60 -0.94 26.49
C ILE A 305 -11.90 -1.80 27.72
N CYS A 306 -11.57 -3.08 27.63
CA CYS A 306 -11.71 -4.07 28.68
C CYS A 306 -10.40 -4.21 29.46
N MET A 307 -10.47 -3.99 30.77
CA MET A 307 -9.34 -4.12 31.69
C MET A 307 -9.40 -5.41 32.53
N ASP A 308 -10.20 -6.38 32.10
CA ASP A 308 -10.24 -7.72 32.69
C ASP A 308 -8.86 -8.39 32.56
N PRO A 309 -8.20 -8.83 33.65
CA PRO A 309 -6.91 -9.49 33.55
C PRO A 309 -6.92 -10.75 32.67
N ASP A 310 -8.07 -11.41 32.52
CA ASP A 310 -8.21 -12.64 31.74
C ASP A 310 -8.69 -12.39 30.29
N ASP A 311 -9.19 -11.19 29.95
CA ASP A 311 -9.63 -10.80 28.59
C ASP A 311 -9.31 -9.31 28.30
N ARG A 312 -8.10 -8.89 28.66
CA ARG A 312 -7.66 -7.52 28.46
C ARG A 312 -7.54 -7.22 26.97
N GLY A 313 -8.12 -6.10 26.55
CA GLY A 313 -8.17 -5.75 25.15
C GLY A 313 -9.20 -4.67 24.85
N PHE A 314 -9.35 -4.33 23.58
CA PHE A 314 -10.35 -3.36 23.13
C PHE A 314 -11.23 -3.93 22.02
N TRP A 315 -12.34 -3.26 21.74
CA TRP A 315 -13.24 -3.51 20.62
C TRP A 315 -13.93 -2.23 20.14
N SER A 316 -13.75 -1.88 18.87
CA SER A 316 -14.49 -0.84 18.14
C SER A 316 -15.75 -1.45 17.55
N CYS A 317 -16.94 -1.02 17.98
CA CYS A 317 -18.23 -1.48 17.48
C CYS A 317 -18.91 -0.37 16.67
N CYS A 318 -19.14 -0.63 15.38
CA CYS A 318 -19.82 0.26 14.44
C CYS A 318 -21.29 -0.13 14.27
N THR A 319 -22.16 0.86 14.44
CA THR A 319 -23.61 0.75 14.29
C THR A 319 -24.10 1.67 13.17
N GLY A 320 -25.09 1.20 12.41
CA GLY A 320 -25.66 1.95 11.28
C GLY A 320 -24.99 1.63 9.94
N PRO A 321 -25.76 1.59 8.84
CA PRO A 321 -25.27 1.18 7.53
C PRO A 321 -24.24 2.12 6.90
N ALA A 322 -24.18 3.41 7.27
CA ALA A 322 -23.15 4.32 6.77
C ALA A 322 -21.83 4.11 7.50
N THR A 323 -21.82 4.12 8.83
CA THR A 323 -20.59 3.90 9.61
C THR A 323 -19.97 2.53 9.31
N ARG A 324 -20.79 1.48 9.26
CA ARG A 324 -20.33 0.12 8.93
C ARG A 324 -19.72 -0.02 7.53
N ARG A 325 -20.10 0.82 6.57
CA ARG A 325 -19.50 0.81 5.22
C ARG A 325 -18.14 1.47 5.17
N LEU A 326 -17.93 2.50 6.00
CA LEU A 326 -16.68 3.22 6.08
C LEU A 326 -15.62 2.44 6.89
N TYR A 327 -16.06 1.66 7.88
CA TYR A 327 -15.16 0.86 8.74
C TYR A 327 -14.96 -0.56 8.18
N THR A 328 -14.14 -0.66 7.12
CA THR A 328 -13.74 -1.93 6.51
C THR A 328 -12.68 -2.66 7.35
N GLU A 329 -12.36 -3.92 7.01
CA GLU A 329 -11.27 -4.67 7.67
C GLU A 329 -9.92 -3.96 7.54
N GLU A 330 -9.66 -3.34 6.39
CA GLU A 330 -8.45 -2.57 6.16
C GLU A 330 -8.38 -1.37 7.10
N VAL A 331 -9.43 -0.54 7.14
CA VAL A 331 -9.51 0.62 8.04
C VAL A 331 -9.44 0.21 9.51
N ALA A 332 -10.03 -0.93 9.87
CA ALA A 332 -9.94 -1.50 11.20
C ALA A 332 -8.49 -1.90 11.55
N ASN A 333 -7.80 -2.63 10.66
CA ASN A 333 -6.41 -3.02 10.87
C ASN A 333 -5.50 -1.79 11.01
N ASP A 334 -5.72 -0.79 10.16
CA ASP A 334 -5.02 0.49 10.18
C ASP A 334 -5.06 1.10 11.58
N ILE A 335 -6.25 1.35 12.11
CA ILE A 335 -6.44 2.04 13.39
C ILE A 335 -6.05 1.14 14.57
N ASP A 336 -6.42 -0.13 14.54
CA ASP A 336 -6.20 -1.07 15.64
C ASP A 336 -4.71 -1.34 15.88
N ASP A 337 -3.88 -1.32 14.83
CA ASP A 337 -2.43 -1.49 14.98
C ASP A 337 -1.78 -0.30 15.71
N ILE A 338 -2.23 0.92 15.42
CA ILE A 338 -1.75 2.12 16.13
C ILE A 338 -2.29 2.14 17.55
N LEU A 339 -3.60 1.93 17.72
CA LEU A 339 -4.24 1.91 19.02
C LEU A 339 -3.59 0.89 19.94
N TYR A 340 -3.27 -0.30 19.42
CA TYR A 340 -2.58 -1.34 20.18
C TYR A 340 -1.24 -0.89 20.76
N GLY A 341 -0.44 -0.10 20.01
CA GLY A 341 0.82 0.44 20.50
C GLY A 341 0.62 1.26 21.78
N TYR A 342 -0.29 2.23 21.72
CA TYR A 342 -0.68 3.05 22.88
C TYR A 342 -1.18 2.21 24.06
N MET A 343 -2.02 1.21 23.78
CA MET A 343 -2.61 0.36 24.83
C MET A 343 -1.56 -0.49 25.59
N VAL A 344 -0.55 -0.98 24.87
CA VAL A 344 0.58 -1.75 25.44
C VAL A 344 1.50 -0.84 26.25
N ASP A 345 1.77 0.37 25.75
CA ASP A 345 2.64 1.34 26.42
C ASP A 345 1.98 1.98 27.65
N GLY A 346 0.65 1.86 27.75
CA GLY A 346 -0.15 2.39 28.86
C GLY A 346 -0.60 3.83 28.65
N ASP A 347 -0.40 4.36 27.44
CA ASP A 347 -0.76 5.71 27.01
C ASP A 347 -2.24 5.74 26.55
N TYR A 348 -3.14 5.38 27.48
CA TYR A 348 -4.57 5.18 27.18
C TYR A 348 -5.24 6.43 26.61
N TYR A 349 -4.99 7.59 27.22
CA TYR A 349 -5.61 8.84 26.80
C TYR A 349 -5.17 9.23 25.39
N GLU A 350 -3.86 9.22 25.13
CA GLU A 350 -3.29 9.54 23.83
C GLU A 350 -3.82 8.60 22.73
N GLY A 351 -3.88 7.29 23.02
CA GLY A 351 -4.42 6.31 22.08
C GLY A 351 -5.90 6.52 21.76
N VAL A 352 -6.71 6.82 22.78
CA VAL A 352 -8.14 7.09 22.57
C VAL A 352 -8.36 8.42 21.85
N ALA A 353 -7.62 9.46 22.19
CA ALA A 353 -7.70 10.75 21.51
C ALA A 353 -7.32 10.63 20.01
N ASP A 354 -6.27 9.88 19.69
CA ASP A 354 -5.90 9.58 18.31
C ASP A 354 -6.97 8.75 17.59
N TRP A 355 -7.55 7.74 18.27
CA TRP A 355 -8.64 6.94 17.74
C TRP A 355 -9.89 7.76 17.41
N ILE A 356 -10.29 8.69 18.29
CA ILE A 356 -11.41 9.62 18.08
C ILE A 356 -11.18 10.44 16.80
N GLU A 357 -9.98 10.98 16.65
CA GLU A 357 -9.61 11.82 15.51
C GLU A 357 -9.54 11.01 14.20
N ASN A 358 -9.06 9.75 14.25
CA ASN A 358 -9.07 8.86 13.11
C ASN A 358 -10.50 8.51 12.67
N PHE A 359 -11.43 8.28 13.60
CA PHE A 359 -12.85 8.08 13.25
C PHE A 359 -13.52 9.32 12.69
N ARG A 360 -13.21 10.50 13.23
CA ARG A 360 -13.62 11.78 12.65
C ARG A 360 -13.14 11.89 11.19
N ARG A 361 -11.88 11.56 10.90
CA ARG A 361 -11.32 11.59 9.54
C ARG A 361 -11.95 10.56 8.63
N ILE A 362 -12.29 9.37 9.11
CA ILE A 362 -13.05 8.39 8.33
C ILE A 362 -14.40 8.97 7.89
N TYR A 363 -15.11 9.66 8.78
CA TYR A 363 -16.38 10.29 8.42
C TYR A 363 -16.23 11.42 7.39
N LEU A 364 -15.10 12.13 7.39
CA LEU A 364 -14.82 13.26 6.49
C LEU A 364 -14.24 12.84 5.14
N THR A 365 -13.31 11.88 5.15
CA THR A 365 -12.45 11.56 4.01
C THR A 365 -12.60 10.12 3.53
N GLY A 366 -13.25 9.25 4.33
CA GLY A 366 -13.25 7.81 4.12
C GLY A 366 -11.97 7.10 4.55
N SER A 367 -10.99 7.82 5.11
CA SER A 367 -9.69 7.26 5.53
C SER A 367 -9.25 7.79 6.91
N PRO A 368 -8.69 6.94 7.79
CA PRO A 368 -8.33 7.34 9.16
C PRO A 368 -7.16 8.33 9.24
N TYR A 369 -6.30 8.38 8.23
CA TYR A 369 -5.05 9.13 8.27
C TYR A 369 -4.98 10.29 7.30
N MET A 370 -6.03 10.53 6.52
CA MET A 370 -6.06 11.65 5.60
C MET A 370 -6.34 12.96 6.37
N PRO A 371 -5.44 13.95 6.30
CA PRO A 371 -5.66 15.24 6.95
C PRO A 371 -6.78 16.04 6.28
N ASP A 372 -7.45 16.91 7.02
CA ASP A 372 -8.60 17.70 6.53
C ASP A 372 -8.28 18.57 5.30
N TRP A 373 -7.04 19.07 5.22
CA TRP A 373 -6.61 19.90 4.09
C TRP A 373 -6.67 19.15 2.75
N THR A 374 -6.72 17.81 2.76
CA THR A 374 -6.89 16.99 1.54
C THR A 374 -8.24 17.25 0.84
N LEU A 375 -9.26 17.67 1.59
CA LEU A 375 -10.60 17.97 1.09
C LEU A 375 -10.72 19.37 0.46
N LEU A 376 -9.73 20.24 0.69
CA LEU A 376 -9.76 21.59 0.15
C LEU A 376 -9.64 21.58 -1.38
N SER A 377 -10.46 22.43 -2.01
CA SER A 377 -10.47 22.58 -3.45
C SER A 377 -9.43 23.61 -3.89
N GLU A 378 -8.45 23.15 -4.68
CA GLU A 378 -7.36 24.00 -5.18
C GLU A 378 -7.86 25.11 -6.10
N SER A 379 -8.95 24.89 -6.84
CA SER A 379 -9.51 25.90 -7.75
C SER A 379 -10.04 27.14 -7.03
N SER A 380 -10.34 27.02 -5.73
CA SER A 380 -10.83 28.10 -4.88
C SER A 380 -9.79 28.61 -3.88
N PHE A 381 -8.59 28.02 -3.89
CA PHE A 381 -7.55 28.33 -2.92
C PHE A 381 -6.51 29.27 -3.52
N GLU A 382 -6.29 30.41 -2.85
CA GLU A 382 -5.24 31.35 -3.21
C GLU A 382 -3.96 30.99 -2.44
N PRO A 383 -2.87 30.58 -3.13
CA PRO A 383 -1.60 30.30 -2.47
C PRO A 383 -1.11 31.50 -1.67
N PHE A 384 -0.61 31.23 -0.47
CA PHE A 384 -0.03 32.24 0.40
C PHE A 384 1.35 31.81 0.89
N TYR A 385 2.15 32.76 1.36
CA TYR A 385 3.43 32.44 1.98
C TYR A 385 3.32 32.54 3.50
N ASN A 386 3.65 31.44 4.18
CA ASN A 386 3.74 31.35 5.63
C ASN A 386 5.19 31.20 6.07
N ALA A 387 5.81 32.32 6.44
CA ALA A 387 7.21 32.32 6.89
C ALA A 387 7.43 31.50 8.17
N GLU A 388 6.40 31.37 9.01
CA GLU A 388 6.43 30.69 10.31
C GLU A 388 6.02 29.22 10.22
N ALA A 389 5.67 28.71 9.03
CA ALA A 389 5.33 27.30 8.86
C ALA A 389 6.52 26.41 9.26
N PRO A 390 6.29 25.33 10.07
CA PRO A 390 7.35 24.41 10.45
C PRO A 390 8.03 23.80 9.23
N ARG A 391 9.36 23.81 9.19
CA ARG A 391 10.09 23.22 8.04
C ARG A 391 10.13 21.70 8.09
N VAL A 392 9.86 21.11 9.26
CA VAL A 392 9.67 19.67 9.42
C VAL A 392 8.38 19.46 10.18
N VAL A 393 7.47 18.68 9.60
CA VAL A 393 6.19 18.30 10.20
C VAL A 393 6.19 16.79 10.42
N ASP A 394 5.88 16.35 11.63
CA ASP A 394 5.76 14.93 11.98
C ASP A 394 4.36 14.64 12.55
N GLU A 395 3.53 13.97 11.74
CA GLU A 395 2.20 13.51 12.15
C GLU A 395 2.22 12.10 12.76
N THR A 396 3.35 11.40 12.63
CA THR A 396 3.50 10.02 13.10
C THR A 396 3.91 9.96 14.57
N GLY A 397 4.56 11.03 15.07
CA GLY A 397 5.11 11.09 16.42
C GLY A 397 6.39 10.24 16.59
N ILE A 398 6.97 9.75 15.49
CA ILE A 398 8.18 8.91 15.51
C ILE A 398 9.41 9.73 15.91
N LEU A 399 9.49 10.99 15.50
CA LEU A 399 10.63 11.85 15.82
C LEU A 399 10.50 12.39 17.24
N SER A 400 11.57 12.24 18.02
CA SER A 400 11.66 12.95 19.29
C SER A 400 11.70 14.47 19.08
N HIS A 401 11.34 15.22 20.13
CA HIS A 401 11.41 16.69 20.12
C HIS A 401 12.81 17.22 19.75
N GLU A 402 13.89 16.53 20.13
CA GLU A 402 15.26 16.93 19.80
C GLU A 402 15.57 16.71 18.32
N GLU A 403 15.17 15.56 17.78
CA GLU A 403 15.34 15.20 16.37
C GLU A 403 14.55 16.13 15.44
N LEU A 404 13.28 16.40 15.78
CA LEU A 404 12.42 17.31 15.02
C LEU A 404 13.03 18.72 14.95
N ASN A 405 13.54 19.24 16.08
CA ASN A 405 14.20 20.54 16.15
C ASN A 405 15.50 20.57 15.34
N ALA A 406 16.30 19.49 15.39
CA ALA A 406 17.55 19.39 14.65
C ALA A 406 17.32 19.39 13.13
N LEU A 407 16.36 18.60 12.64
CA LEU A 407 15.98 18.57 11.23
C LEU A 407 15.39 19.92 10.78
N THR A 408 14.55 20.55 11.61
CA THR A 408 13.95 21.87 11.33
C THR A 408 15.01 22.95 11.17
N ALA A 409 15.99 23.01 12.08
CA ALA A 409 17.09 23.96 11.99
C ALA A 409 17.88 23.75 10.69
N ARG A 410 18.18 22.50 10.34
CA ARG A 410 18.93 22.15 9.15
C ARG A 410 18.19 22.47 7.84
N ALA A 411 16.89 22.17 7.78
CA ALA A 411 16.03 22.55 6.66
C ALA A 411 15.97 24.08 6.50
N GLY A 412 15.87 24.82 7.61
CA GLY A 412 15.94 26.28 7.63
C GLY A 412 17.25 26.84 7.09
N GLU A 413 18.41 26.28 7.49
CA GLU A 413 19.72 26.68 6.98
C GLU A 413 19.84 26.48 5.46
N LEU A 414 19.37 25.35 4.94
CA LEU A 414 19.36 25.09 3.49
C LEU A 414 18.44 26.06 2.77
N SER A 415 17.27 26.34 3.35
CA SER A 415 16.28 27.21 2.75
C SER A 415 16.83 28.62 2.55
N GLN A 416 17.41 29.19 3.60
CA GLN A 416 18.04 30.51 3.57
C GLN A 416 19.25 30.56 2.62
N LYS A 417 20.05 29.49 2.58
CA LYS A 417 21.29 29.45 1.80
C LYS A 417 21.05 29.40 0.30
N TYR A 418 19.98 28.73 -0.13
CA TYR A 418 19.73 28.45 -1.54
C TYR A 418 18.51 29.17 -2.13
N ASP A 419 17.87 30.05 -1.34
CA ASP A 419 16.72 30.85 -1.77
C ASP A 419 15.59 29.96 -2.30
N THR A 420 15.18 29.00 -1.48
CA THR A 420 14.11 28.03 -1.75
C THR A 420 13.57 27.47 -0.44
N ASP A 421 12.28 27.17 -0.35
CA ASP A 421 11.76 26.51 0.85
C ASP A 421 12.09 25.01 0.84
N VAL A 422 12.91 24.55 1.80
CA VAL A 422 13.21 23.12 1.99
C VAL A 422 12.36 22.60 3.14
N VAL A 423 11.49 21.64 2.84
CA VAL A 423 10.48 21.11 3.77
C VAL A 423 10.58 19.59 3.84
N VAL A 424 10.39 19.03 5.04
CA VAL A 424 10.24 17.59 5.25
C VAL A 424 8.88 17.36 5.92
N TYR A 425 8.13 16.39 5.42
CA TYR A 425 6.84 16.02 5.96
C TYR A 425 6.79 14.51 6.21
N LEU A 426 6.61 14.12 7.46
CA LEU A 426 6.43 12.74 7.89
C LEU A 426 4.93 12.51 8.12
N ALA A 427 4.29 11.95 7.10
CA ALA A 427 2.86 11.66 7.03
C ALA A 427 2.59 10.19 7.37
N ARG A 428 1.40 9.90 7.92
CA ARG A 428 0.99 8.52 8.21
C ARG A 428 0.57 7.75 6.96
N SER A 429 -0.13 8.41 6.04
CA SER A 429 -0.62 7.85 4.77
C SER A 429 -1.01 8.97 3.80
N HIS A 430 -0.95 8.72 2.49
CA HIS A 430 -1.60 9.56 1.48
C HIS A 430 -3.04 9.08 1.16
N GLY A 431 -3.49 7.97 1.78
CA GLY A 431 -4.79 7.39 1.51
C GLY A 431 -4.94 6.98 0.04
N SER A 432 -6.10 7.28 -0.54
CA SER A 432 -6.37 7.05 -1.97
C SER A 432 -5.82 8.16 -2.88
N MET A 433 -5.21 9.21 -2.33
CA MET A 433 -4.65 10.31 -3.11
C MET A 433 -3.31 9.89 -3.74
N ASP A 434 -3.07 10.35 -4.96
CA ASP A 434 -1.75 10.24 -5.58
C ASP A 434 -0.69 10.97 -4.74
N GLU A 435 0.52 10.41 -4.65
CA GLU A 435 1.59 10.98 -3.81
C GLU A 435 1.99 12.41 -4.26
N ASP A 436 1.91 12.72 -5.56
CA ASP A 436 2.19 14.07 -6.09
C ASP A 436 1.11 15.05 -5.65
N ASP A 437 -0.16 14.68 -5.82
CA ASP A 437 -1.29 15.51 -5.41
C ASP A 437 -1.29 15.74 -3.90
N PHE A 438 -1.00 14.71 -3.11
CA PHE A 438 -0.89 14.81 -1.66
C PHE A 438 0.24 15.77 -1.26
N ALA A 439 1.44 15.59 -1.81
CA ALA A 439 2.59 16.44 -1.53
C ALA A 439 2.35 17.90 -1.97
N ARG A 440 1.74 18.09 -3.13
CA ARG A 440 1.41 19.41 -3.69
C ARG A 440 0.35 20.15 -2.89
N LYS A 441 -0.71 19.48 -2.47
CA LYS A 441 -1.73 20.05 -1.59
C LYS A 441 -1.16 20.40 -0.23
N PHE A 442 -0.38 19.50 0.38
CA PHE A 442 0.32 19.80 1.63
C PHE A 442 1.18 21.06 1.48
N PHE A 443 2.00 21.12 0.42
CA PHE A 443 2.90 22.24 0.17
C PHE A 443 2.14 23.57 0.03
N THR A 444 1.06 23.56 -0.75
CA THR A 444 0.29 24.74 -1.11
C THR A 444 -0.58 25.23 0.05
N PHE A 445 -1.34 24.34 0.70
CA PHE A 445 -2.30 24.71 1.74
C PHE A 445 -1.66 25.14 3.06
N ASN A 446 -0.43 24.70 3.32
CA ASN A 446 0.34 25.14 4.48
C ASN A 446 1.18 26.40 4.22
N GLY A 447 1.10 26.94 3.00
CA GLY A 447 1.72 28.21 2.62
C GLY A 447 3.24 28.12 2.43
N TYR A 448 3.75 26.98 1.98
CA TYR A 448 5.17 26.85 1.64
C TYR A 448 5.46 27.41 0.23
N GLY A 449 6.74 27.72 -0.01
CA GLY A 449 7.22 28.24 -1.29
C GLY A 449 7.40 29.75 -1.25
N LEU A 450 8.55 30.22 -1.72
CA LEU A 450 8.91 31.63 -1.63
C LEU A 450 7.91 32.54 -2.38
N PRO A 451 7.64 33.76 -1.89
CA PRO A 451 6.55 34.61 -2.39
C PRO A 451 6.73 35.05 -3.86
N ASP A 452 7.97 35.13 -4.35
CA ASP A 452 8.25 35.67 -5.69
C ASP A 452 8.03 34.65 -6.81
N ASP A 453 8.29 33.37 -6.55
CA ASP A 453 8.31 32.33 -7.59
C ASP A 453 7.84 30.96 -7.12
N HIS A 454 7.32 30.87 -5.91
CA HIS A 454 6.86 29.64 -5.27
C HIS A 454 7.95 28.55 -5.22
N SER A 455 9.23 28.95 -5.16
CA SER A 455 10.35 28.00 -5.10
C SER A 455 10.32 27.20 -3.81
N GLY A 456 10.35 25.88 -3.96
CA GLY A 456 10.48 24.96 -2.85
C GLY A 456 10.90 23.56 -3.27
N LEU A 457 11.26 22.77 -2.27
CA LEU A 457 11.62 21.37 -2.35
C LEU A 457 11.03 20.68 -1.12
N LEU A 458 10.14 19.72 -1.36
CA LEU A 458 9.47 18.95 -0.32
C LEU A 458 9.93 17.50 -0.36
N PHE A 459 10.19 16.96 0.82
CA PHE A 459 10.35 15.54 1.05
C PHE A 459 9.21 15.00 1.88
N THR A 460 8.36 14.18 1.28
CA THR A 460 7.29 13.49 2.00
C THR A 460 7.74 12.07 2.31
N ILE A 461 7.61 11.67 3.57
CA ILE A 461 7.85 10.33 4.06
C ILE A 461 6.50 9.78 4.52
N PHE A 462 6.09 8.65 3.97
CA PHE A 462 4.90 7.94 4.44
C PHE A 462 5.35 6.80 5.34
N LYS A 463 5.02 6.88 6.63
CA LYS A 463 5.33 5.84 7.60
C LYS A 463 4.23 5.72 8.62
N ARG A 464 3.87 4.48 8.92
CA ARG A 464 2.98 4.11 10.02
C ARG A 464 3.49 2.87 10.74
N PRO A 465 3.16 2.66 12.02
CA PRO A 465 3.57 1.48 12.78
C PRO A 465 3.20 0.20 12.04
N GLY A 466 4.13 -0.76 11.93
CA GLY A 466 3.88 -2.05 11.26
C GLY A 466 3.98 -2.08 9.72
N TYR A 467 4.09 -0.94 9.04
CA TYR A 467 4.15 -0.88 7.57
C TYR A 467 5.53 -0.42 7.05
N SER A 468 5.87 -0.83 5.83
CA SER A 468 7.05 -0.33 5.13
C SER A 468 6.89 1.16 4.83
N ALA A 469 7.97 1.93 5.01
CA ALA A 469 7.93 3.33 4.62
C ALA A 469 8.01 3.48 3.10
N SER A 470 7.32 4.48 2.55
CA SER A 470 7.57 5.02 1.22
C SER A 470 7.96 6.50 1.32
N SER A 471 8.38 7.08 0.20
CA SER A 471 8.70 8.50 0.15
C SER A 471 8.50 9.09 -1.22
N TYR A 472 8.18 10.38 -1.24
CA TYR A 472 7.99 11.16 -2.44
C TYR A 472 8.77 12.47 -2.38
N VAL A 473 9.42 12.85 -3.47
CA VAL A 473 10.12 14.14 -3.59
C VAL A 473 9.46 15.01 -4.63
N SER A 474 9.07 16.23 -4.24
CA SER A 474 8.52 17.24 -5.16
C SER A 474 9.30 18.55 -5.07
N ALA A 475 9.29 19.32 -6.16
CA ALA A 475 9.92 20.63 -6.22
C ALA A 475 9.05 21.61 -7.02
N TYR A 476 9.08 22.87 -6.60
CA TYR A 476 8.20 23.91 -7.10
C TYR A 476 9.02 25.13 -7.55
N GLY A 477 8.38 26.02 -8.31
CA GLY A 477 8.99 27.27 -8.77
C GLY A 477 10.29 27.07 -9.55
N LYS A 478 11.28 27.93 -9.32
CA LYS A 478 12.60 27.81 -9.96
C LYS A 478 13.35 26.55 -9.51
N THR A 479 13.01 26.00 -8.35
CA THR A 479 13.66 24.80 -7.79
C THR A 479 13.31 23.53 -8.58
N ALA A 480 12.12 23.48 -9.18
CA ALA A 480 11.68 22.37 -10.05
C ALA A 480 12.70 22.06 -11.18
N SER A 481 13.35 23.09 -11.75
CA SER A 481 14.39 22.91 -12.78
C SER A 481 15.61 22.09 -12.33
N LYS A 482 15.83 21.95 -11.01
CA LYS A 482 16.93 21.16 -10.43
C LYS A 482 16.49 19.74 -10.10
N LEU A 483 15.20 19.47 -9.93
CA LEU A 483 14.68 18.13 -9.65
C LEU A 483 14.34 17.41 -10.98
N THR A 484 15.37 17.10 -11.77
CA THR A 484 15.21 16.22 -12.94
C THR A 484 14.79 14.82 -12.48
N GLU A 485 14.13 14.02 -13.33
CA GLU A 485 13.82 12.60 -13.05
C GLU A 485 15.00 11.82 -12.44
N VAL A 486 16.20 11.98 -13.01
CA VAL A 486 17.43 11.33 -12.52
C VAL A 486 17.82 11.78 -11.10
N ASN A 487 17.52 13.02 -10.74
CA ASN A 487 17.78 13.52 -9.39
C ASN A 487 16.71 13.04 -8.42
N LYS A 488 15.44 13.05 -8.83
CA LYS A 488 14.30 12.50 -8.06
C LYS A 488 14.54 11.04 -7.71
N GLU A 489 14.77 10.20 -8.71
CA GLU A 489 15.07 8.77 -8.55
C GLU A 489 16.27 8.53 -7.61
N ARG A 490 17.32 9.36 -7.69
CA ARG A 490 18.48 9.25 -6.80
C ARG A 490 18.18 9.62 -5.35
N MET A 491 17.34 10.62 -5.16
CA MET A 491 16.97 11.08 -3.81
C MET A 491 16.03 10.07 -3.15
N GLU A 492 15.11 9.49 -3.91
CA GLU A 492 14.15 8.46 -3.45
C GLU A 492 14.81 7.08 -3.26
N SER A 493 15.63 6.61 -4.21
CA SER A 493 16.34 5.32 -4.08
C SER A 493 17.33 5.25 -2.92
N ARG A 494 17.79 6.41 -2.43
CA ARG A 494 18.61 6.49 -1.22
C ARG A 494 17.78 6.57 0.05
N PHE A 495 16.48 6.76 -0.03
CA PHE A 495 15.61 6.62 1.12
C PHE A 495 15.33 5.15 1.39
N SER A 496 15.09 4.33 0.35
CA SER A 496 14.64 2.93 0.48
C SER A 496 15.52 2.02 1.36
N TRP A 497 16.82 2.28 1.50
CA TRP A 497 17.70 1.49 2.39
C TRP A 497 17.67 1.95 3.86
N ALA A 498 17.17 3.14 4.15
CA ALA A 498 17.25 3.81 5.45
C ALA A 498 15.94 3.77 6.24
N VAL A 499 14.98 2.90 5.89
CA VAL A 499 13.63 2.91 6.47
C VAL A 499 13.08 1.53 6.85
N SER A 500 13.95 0.53 7.01
CA SER A 500 13.53 -0.77 7.53
C SER A 500 13.16 -0.76 9.02
N SER A 501 13.44 0.33 9.74
CA SER A 501 13.07 0.51 11.15
C SER A 501 12.68 1.96 11.46
N GLU A 502 11.82 2.18 12.46
CA GLU A 502 11.40 3.52 12.91
C GLU A 502 12.59 4.35 13.42
N SER A 503 13.57 3.71 14.05
CA SER A 503 14.79 4.35 14.53
C SER A 503 15.69 4.95 13.43
N ASP A 504 15.41 4.67 12.16
CA ASP A 504 16.22 5.17 11.04
C ASP A 504 15.61 6.41 10.35
N ILE A 505 14.37 6.81 10.69
CA ILE A 505 13.67 7.93 10.03
C ILE A 505 14.43 9.25 10.15
N PHE A 506 14.93 9.57 11.35
CA PHE A 506 15.76 10.76 11.56
C PHE A 506 17.00 10.76 10.64
N ASN A 507 17.73 9.64 10.60
CA ASN A 507 18.93 9.50 9.78
C ASN A 507 18.60 9.60 8.28
N ALA A 508 17.45 9.07 7.87
CA ALA A 508 16.99 9.10 6.49
C ALA A 508 16.64 10.54 6.05
N ALA A 509 15.89 11.28 6.87
CA ALA A 509 15.59 12.69 6.65
C ALA A 509 16.87 13.56 6.64
N ASP A 510 17.79 13.33 7.57
CA ASP A 510 19.08 14.00 7.64
C ASP A 510 19.96 13.73 6.40
N ALA A 511 20.01 12.47 5.96
CA ALA A 511 20.69 12.07 4.74
C ALA A 511 20.05 12.71 3.49
N TRP A 512 18.72 12.82 3.46
CA TRP A 512 18.01 13.50 2.37
C TRP A 512 18.33 14.99 2.34
N LEU A 513 18.31 15.69 3.48
CA LEU A 513 18.69 17.11 3.58
C LEU A 513 20.12 17.35 3.08
N SER A 514 21.03 16.42 3.36
CA SER A 514 22.39 16.45 2.82
C SER A 514 22.41 16.41 1.29
N GLN A 515 21.56 15.58 0.67
CA GLN A 515 21.44 15.43 -0.78
C GLN A 515 20.76 16.62 -1.42
N ALA A 516 19.69 17.12 -0.81
CA ALA A 516 19.02 18.35 -1.19
C ALA A 516 20.02 19.51 -1.27
N GLY A 517 20.83 19.71 -0.21
CA GLY A 517 21.87 20.74 -0.21
C GLY A 517 22.93 20.58 -1.32
N HIS A 518 23.28 19.34 -1.68
CA HIS A 518 24.20 19.08 -2.80
C HIS A 518 23.56 19.35 -4.16
N MET A 519 22.31 18.92 -4.36
CA MET A 519 21.54 19.15 -5.58
C MET A 519 21.29 20.65 -5.78
N LEU A 520 20.87 21.37 -4.75
CA LEU A 520 20.63 22.80 -4.80
C LEU A 520 21.90 23.59 -5.18
N LYS A 521 23.07 23.13 -4.72
CA LYS A 521 24.37 23.72 -5.05
C LYS A 521 24.86 23.40 -6.47
N THR A 522 24.70 22.15 -6.91
CA THR A 522 25.40 21.64 -8.11
C THR A 522 24.48 21.33 -9.30
N GLY A 523 23.16 21.36 -9.08
CA GLY A 523 22.14 20.87 -10.01
C GLY A 523 22.07 19.34 -10.10
N ARG A 524 22.79 18.59 -9.27
CA ARG A 524 22.85 17.12 -9.33
C ARG A 524 22.75 16.47 -7.95
N ALA A 525 21.87 15.49 -7.82
CA ALA A 525 21.84 14.60 -6.66
C ALA A 525 23.06 13.64 -6.69
N PRO A 526 23.71 13.39 -5.54
CA PRO A 526 24.93 12.58 -5.47
C PRO A 526 24.65 11.09 -5.78
N ARG A 527 25.44 10.48 -6.67
CA ARG A 527 25.34 9.03 -6.99
C ARG A 527 25.63 8.15 -5.77
N SER A 528 24.93 7.03 -5.59
CA SER A 528 25.19 6.10 -4.48
C SER A 528 26.62 5.56 -4.53
N ALA A 529 27.26 5.38 -3.36
CA ALA A 529 28.60 4.79 -3.27
C ALA A 529 28.62 3.35 -3.82
N VAL A 530 27.49 2.64 -3.74
CA VAL A 530 27.27 1.29 -4.29
C VAL A 530 27.33 1.29 -5.82
N SER A 531 26.77 2.31 -6.48
CA SER A 531 26.88 2.50 -7.94
C SER A 531 28.33 2.68 -8.38
N TRP A 532 29.12 3.46 -7.64
CA TRP A 532 30.56 3.62 -7.91
C TRP A 532 31.34 2.33 -7.64
N GLY A 533 31.00 1.60 -6.58
CA GLY A 533 31.61 0.31 -6.24
C GLY A 533 31.34 -0.77 -7.29
N LEU A 534 30.11 -0.93 -7.75
CA LEU A 534 29.74 -1.93 -8.76
C LEU A 534 30.30 -1.60 -10.15
N SER A 535 30.31 -0.33 -10.56
CA SER A 535 30.90 0.05 -11.85
C SER A 535 32.40 -0.18 -11.87
N THR A 536 33.10 0.19 -10.78
CA THR A 536 34.54 -0.06 -10.66
C THR A 536 34.87 -1.55 -10.59
N LEU A 537 34.04 -2.35 -9.91
CA LEU A 537 34.21 -3.80 -9.87
C LEU A 537 34.03 -4.44 -11.26
N ALA A 538 33.02 -4.00 -12.02
CA ALA A 538 32.76 -4.48 -13.38
C ALA A 538 33.91 -4.14 -14.34
N GLU A 539 34.48 -2.93 -14.25
CA GLU A 539 35.65 -2.52 -15.03
C GLU A 539 36.90 -3.36 -14.69
N VAL A 540 37.11 -3.65 -13.40
CA VAL A 540 38.21 -4.52 -12.96
C VAL A 540 38.03 -5.95 -13.49
N ILE A 541 36.81 -6.51 -13.43
CA ILE A 541 36.51 -7.85 -13.94
C ILE A 541 36.73 -7.92 -15.46
N LEU A 542 36.25 -6.92 -16.21
CA LEU A 542 36.46 -6.85 -17.65
C LEU A 542 37.95 -6.76 -18.02
N GLY A 543 38.72 -5.96 -17.26
CA GLY A 543 40.18 -5.87 -17.40
C GLY A 543 40.87 -7.21 -17.16
N LEU A 544 40.46 -7.95 -16.13
CA LEU A 544 41.00 -9.28 -15.82
C LEU A 544 40.66 -10.31 -16.92
N ILE A 545 39.44 -10.28 -17.46
CA ILE A 545 39.03 -11.16 -18.56
C ILE A 545 39.89 -10.90 -19.80
N LEU A 546 40.05 -9.63 -20.19
CA LEU A 546 40.88 -9.25 -21.35
C LEU A 546 42.34 -9.64 -21.15
N ALA A 547 42.91 -9.37 -19.97
CA ALA A 547 44.27 -9.78 -19.63
C ALA A 547 44.45 -11.31 -19.69
N SER A 548 43.48 -12.06 -19.18
CA SER A 548 43.50 -13.52 -19.16
C SER A 548 43.42 -14.12 -20.57
N ILE A 549 42.61 -13.53 -21.46
CA ILE A 549 42.54 -13.92 -22.88
C ILE A 549 43.88 -13.65 -23.57
N MET A 550 44.48 -12.47 -23.35
CA MET A 550 45.78 -12.13 -23.94
C MET A 550 46.89 -13.05 -23.42
N HIS A 551 46.94 -13.31 -22.11
CA HIS A 551 47.93 -14.20 -21.50
C HIS A 551 47.75 -15.66 -21.96
N SER A 552 46.52 -16.11 -22.14
CA SER A 552 46.22 -17.46 -22.67
C SER A 552 46.68 -17.61 -24.12
N LYS A 553 46.47 -16.59 -24.96
CA LYS A 553 47.01 -16.56 -26.33
C LYS A 553 48.54 -16.55 -26.34
N ALA A 554 49.17 -15.77 -25.47
CA ALA A 554 50.63 -15.74 -25.33
C ALA A 554 51.18 -17.10 -24.88
N LYS A 555 50.58 -17.72 -23.86
CA LYS A 555 50.95 -19.04 -23.34
C LYS A 555 50.85 -20.13 -24.42
N LYS A 556 49.82 -20.11 -25.27
CA LYS A 556 49.66 -21.07 -26.37
C LYS A 556 50.79 -21.00 -27.41
N ASN A 557 51.44 -19.85 -27.54
CA ASN A 557 52.53 -19.61 -28.50
C ASN A 557 53.93 -19.79 -27.88
N MET A 558 54.03 -20.16 -26.61
CA MET A 558 55.32 -20.46 -25.98
C MET A 558 55.61 -21.95 -26.14
N GLU A 559 56.79 -22.29 -26.69
CA GLU A 559 57.32 -23.64 -26.61
C GLU A 559 57.53 -23.98 -25.13
N THR A 560 56.62 -24.77 -24.56
CA THR A 560 56.85 -25.43 -23.27
C THR A 560 58.03 -26.39 -23.44
N PRO A 561 59.15 -26.21 -22.71
CA PRO A 561 60.25 -27.16 -22.77
C PRO A 561 59.76 -28.53 -22.31
N GLU A 562 59.95 -29.56 -23.14
CA GLU A 562 59.75 -30.95 -22.70
C GLU A 562 60.67 -31.25 -21.51
N ILE A 563 60.10 -31.67 -20.40
CA ILE A 563 60.87 -32.23 -19.30
C ILE A 563 61.48 -33.54 -19.80
N LYS A 564 62.79 -33.55 -20.06
CA LYS A 564 63.53 -34.80 -20.32
C LYS A 564 63.61 -35.60 -19.03
N GLU A 565 62.86 -36.69 -18.94
CA GLU A 565 62.79 -37.54 -17.74
C GLU A 565 64.05 -38.38 -17.44
N ASN A 566 65.09 -38.35 -18.29
CA ASN A 566 66.30 -39.15 -18.10
C ASN A 566 67.55 -38.29 -17.83
N ALA A 567 68.12 -38.45 -16.63
CA ALA A 567 69.37 -37.83 -16.18
C ALA A 567 70.64 -38.55 -16.69
N ASP A 568 70.60 -39.15 -17.89
CA ASP A 568 71.67 -40.00 -18.42
C ASP A 568 73.00 -39.25 -18.58
N ASN A 569 72.96 -37.92 -18.81
CA ASN A 569 74.15 -37.07 -18.89
C ASN A 569 74.87 -36.84 -17.54
N TYR A 570 74.27 -37.26 -16.43
CA TYR A 570 74.84 -37.11 -15.08
C TYR A 570 75.33 -38.44 -14.46
N LEU A 571 75.22 -39.56 -15.18
CA LEU A 571 75.59 -40.89 -14.67
C LEU A 571 76.98 -41.33 -15.17
N VAL A 572 77.96 -41.41 -14.27
CA VAL A 572 79.27 -42.00 -14.56
C VAL A 572 79.11 -43.54 -14.64
N PRO A 573 79.56 -44.21 -15.72
CA PRO A 573 79.41 -45.66 -15.87
C PRO A 573 80.01 -46.42 -14.67
N GLY A 574 79.20 -47.25 -14.02
CA GLY A 574 79.60 -48.07 -12.86
C GLY A 574 79.49 -47.39 -11.49
N SER A 575 79.04 -46.14 -11.42
CA SER A 575 78.97 -45.38 -10.16
C SER A 575 77.71 -45.59 -9.31
N LEU A 576 76.66 -46.23 -9.86
CA LEU A 576 75.37 -46.36 -9.18
C LEU A 576 74.83 -47.79 -9.26
N LYS A 577 74.66 -48.45 -8.10
CA LYS A 577 73.89 -49.70 -7.95
C LYS A 577 72.61 -49.38 -7.20
N VAL A 578 71.52 -49.17 -7.93
CA VAL A 578 70.19 -48.95 -7.33
C VAL A 578 69.48 -50.28 -7.21
N THR A 579 69.34 -50.78 -5.99
CA THR A 579 68.47 -51.91 -5.64
C THR A 579 67.04 -51.42 -5.46
N LYS A 580 66.12 -51.99 -6.25
CA LYS A 580 64.69 -51.65 -6.25
C LYS A 580 64.02 -52.14 -4.96
N VAL A 581 63.72 -51.23 -4.05
CA VAL A 581 62.80 -51.46 -2.93
C VAL A 581 61.40 -51.11 -3.43
N ARG A 582 60.45 -52.05 -3.34
CA ARG A 582 59.03 -51.83 -3.67
C ARG A 582 58.24 -51.87 -2.37
N ASP A 583 57.57 -50.76 -2.05
CA ASP A 583 56.52 -50.72 -1.04
C ASP A 583 55.16 -50.90 -1.73
N THR A 584 54.40 -51.90 -1.29
CA THR A 584 53.05 -52.18 -1.79
C THR A 584 52.04 -51.67 -0.78
N PHE A 585 51.29 -50.64 -1.15
CA PHE A 585 50.17 -50.12 -0.36
C PHE A 585 48.99 -51.10 -0.47
N LEU A 586 48.68 -51.83 0.61
CA LEU A 586 47.73 -52.96 0.55
C LEU A 586 46.27 -52.58 0.79
N ASN A 587 45.96 -51.53 1.56
CA ASN A 587 44.60 -50.98 1.71
C ASN A 587 44.59 -49.67 2.52
N SER A 588 43.53 -48.88 2.36
CA SER A 588 43.19 -47.77 3.26
C SER A 588 41.72 -47.96 3.67
N SER A 589 41.45 -48.24 4.94
CA SER A 589 40.09 -48.24 5.49
C SER A 589 39.75 -46.82 5.96
N LYS A 590 38.69 -46.22 5.39
CA LYS A 590 38.13 -44.96 5.87
C LYS A 590 36.78 -45.24 6.51
N THR A 591 36.67 -45.01 7.81
CA THR A 591 35.41 -45.06 8.55
C THR A 591 34.83 -43.64 8.62
N LYS A 592 33.76 -43.35 7.90
CA LYS A 592 32.95 -42.14 8.11
C LYS A 592 31.85 -42.47 9.11
N LYS A 593 31.87 -41.82 10.28
CA LYS A 593 30.79 -41.85 11.27
C LYS A 593 30.04 -40.53 11.17
N TYR A 594 28.75 -40.60 10.87
CA TYR A 594 27.85 -39.46 10.95
C TYR A 594 27.69 -39.05 12.42
N ASP A 595 27.96 -37.79 12.72
CA ASP A 595 27.73 -37.19 14.02
C ASP A 595 26.45 -36.33 13.90
N PRO A 596 25.30 -36.77 14.43
CA PRO A 596 24.06 -36.00 14.32
C PRO A 596 24.21 -34.69 15.10
N VAL A 597 23.82 -33.59 14.46
CA VAL A 597 23.65 -32.30 15.14
C VAL A 597 22.65 -32.53 16.28
N VAL A 598 23.07 -32.20 17.50
CA VAL A 598 22.18 -32.16 18.66
C VAL A 598 21.15 -31.07 18.39
N THR A 599 19.95 -31.46 17.96
CA THR A 599 18.77 -30.60 18.02
C THR A 599 18.50 -30.33 19.48
N ARG A 600 18.98 -29.18 19.96
CA ARG A 600 18.40 -28.57 21.13
C ARG A 600 16.98 -28.21 20.72
N SER A 601 16.03 -28.88 21.37
CA SER A 601 14.64 -28.47 21.41
C SER A 601 14.61 -27.15 22.19
N ASP A 602 14.94 -26.08 21.49
CA ASP A 602 14.52 -24.75 21.90
C ASP A 602 13.01 -24.77 21.71
N SER A 603 12.33 -24.88 22.85
CA SER A 603 10.92 -24.60 22.98
C SER A 603 10.79 -23.09 22.81
N THR A 604 10.75 -22.65 21.56
CA THR A 604 10.18 -21.36 21.21
C THR A 604 8.69 -21.48 21.52
N GLY A 605 8.32 -21.06 22.73
CA GLY A 605 6.98 -20.57 22.98
C GLY A 605 6.76 -19.44 22.00
N GLY A 606 6.00 -19.70 20.94
CA GLY A 606 5.54 -18.69 20.03
C GLY A 606 4.63 -17.74 20.80
N SER A 607 5.13 -16.54 21.08
CA SER A 607 4.29 -15.37 21.27
C SER A 607 3.57 -15.15 19.95
N SER A 608 2.30 -15.56 19.89
CA SER A 608 1.39 -15.13 18.83
C SER A 608 1.23 -13.61 18.95
N SER A 609 1.88 -12.85 18.08
CA SER A 609 1.53 -11.44 17.87
C SER A 609 0.07 -11.42 17.38
N GLY A 610 -0.85 -11.12 18.29
CA GLY A 610 -2.29 -11.12 18.01
C GLY A 610 -2.58 -10.14 16.90
N ARG A 611 -3.10 -10.62 15.78
CA ARG A 611 -3.65 -9.79 14.71
C ARG A 611 -5.00 -9.24 15.17
N SER A 612 -5.36 -8.02 14.78
CA SER A 612 -6.71 -7.48 14.93
C SER A 612 -7.74 -8.52 14.44
N SER A 613 -8.83 -8.69 15.19
CA SER A 613 -9.94 -9.55 14.81
C SER A 613 -11.07 -8.66 14.30
N TYR A 614 -11.37 -8.74 13.00
CA TYR A 614 -12.45 -7.98 12.38
C TYR A 614 -13.70 -8.86 12.16
N SER A 615 -14.87 -8.27 12.34
CA SER A 615 -16.17 -8.86 12.03
C SER A 615 -17.01 -7.88 11.20
N GLY A 616 -17.24 -8.23 9.93
CA GLY A 616 -18.07 -7.42 9.03
C GLY A 616 -19.56 -7.44 9.36
N SER A 617 -20.01 -8.42 10.14
CA SER A 617 -21.37 -8.45 10.68
C SER A 617 -21.48 -9.39 11.89
N TYR A 618 -22.01 -8.87 13.00
CA TYR A 618 -22.43 -9.65 14.16
C TYR A 618 -23.62 -8.96 14.86
N SER A 619 -24.14 -9.58 15.93
CA SER A 619 -25.24 -9.02 16.70
C SER A 619 -24.96 -9.09 18.20
N GLY A 620 -25.33 -8.03 18.92
CA GLY A 620 -25.38 -8.03 20.38
C GLY A 620 -26.58 -8.83 20.91
N SER A 621 -26.80 -8.75 22.22
CA SER A 621 -27.93 -9.37 22.92
C SER A 621 -29.29 -8.81 22.50
N SER A 622 -29.30 -7.59 21.96
CA SER A 622 -30.48 -6.93 21.39
C SER A 622 -30.92 -7.53 20.03
N GLY A 623 -30.04 -8.27 19.35
CA GLY A 623 -30.24 -8.73 17.98
C GLY A 623 -30.00 -7.66 16.90
N SER A 624 -29.59 -6.44 17.28
CA SER A 624 -29.24 -5.39 16.32
C SER A 624 -27.89 -5.69 15.64
N SER A 625 -27.70 -5.19 14.42
CA SER A 625 -26.59 -5.60 13.56
C SER A 625 -25.43 -4.60 13.60
N HIS A 626 -24.24 -5.09 13.91
CA HIS A 626 -23.01 -4.30 14.05
C HIS A 626 -21.89 -4.83 13.15
N SER A 627 -20.89 -4.00 12.88
CA SER A 627 -19.55 -4.47 12.48
C SER A 627 -18.53 -3.96 13.49
N GLY A 628 -17.30 -4.44 13.42
CA GLY A 628 -16.30 -4.00 14.39
C GLY A 628 -15.02 -4.79 14.35
N SER A 629 -14.07 -4.35 15.17
CA SER A 629 -12.78 -5.00 15.32
C SER A 629 -12.23 -4.83 16.71
N GLY A 630 -11.29 -5.67 17.09
CA GLY A 630 -10.60 -5.51 18.36
C GLY A 630 -9.37 -6.37 18.49
N ARG A 631 -8.62 -6.12 19.56
CA ARG A 631 -7.35 -6.79 19.84
C ARG A 631 -7.11 -6.93 21.34
N SER A 632 -6.44 -8.01 21.73
CA SER A 632 -5.94 -8.18 23.10
C SER A 632 -4.55 -7.56 23.25
N PHE A 633 -4.24 -7.01 24.43
CA PHE A 633 -2.95 -6.39 24.72
C PHE A 633 -2.41 -6.68 26.11
#